data_AF-A0A2V5PTQ1-F1
#
_entry.id   AF-A0A2V5PTQ1-F1
#
_cell.length_a   1.000
_cell.length_b   1.000
_cell.length_c   1.000
_cell.angle_alpha   90.00
_cell.angle_beta   90.00
_cell.angle_gamma   90.00
#
_symmetry.space_group_name_H-M   'P 1'
#
loop_
_entity.id
_entity.type
_entity.pdbx_description
1 polymer ?
#
loop_
_entity_poly.entity_id
_entity_poly.type
_entity_poly.pdbx_seq_one_letter_code
_entity_poly.pdbx_strand_id
1 'polypeptide(L)'
;KGDRIPFVLTWFESHKDPPRKIHADHALRDTEIFWTDWAKQFQTEGKWRDAIVRSLITLKGLTYAPTGGLVAALTTSLPEQIGGVRNWDYRYCWLRDAALILLVLLRAGYRDEATSWRQWLLRAIAGSPAQMQTIYGVRGERRLDEYEIPWLSGYENSRPVRIGNAASQQFQLDVYGEVLAAIWQADHAGIKMTEPDWALMVALVKFLESHWQEPDEGIWEVRGPRQQFTHSKIMAWLAFDRAIKLVEDCDCAAGEHFGRWQKIRNQIHAEVCDRGYNPKKKAFTQFYGSDALDASLLTMPLVGFLPVSDERVKGTIEAIERELMHDGLVLRYRPQEIGVDGLPGTEGVFLPCSFWLADCWHLLGRKKEARELFERLLDLRNDLGLLSEEYDPRNKRQLGNFPQAFSHVALVSCARVLSDEDMLLARGDASGSPSRIRPVTD
;
A
#
# COMPACT_ATOMS: atom_id res chain seq x y z
N LYS A 1 45.39 -5.39 0.44
CA LYS A 1 45.28 -4.50 1.62
C LYS A 1 45.67 -3.10 1.17
N GLY A 2 44.77 -2.13 1.29
CA GLY A 2 45.04 -0.72 0.99
C GLY A 2 44.71 0.14 2.21
N ASP A 3 45.07 1.42 2.16
CA ASP A 3 44.79 2.38 3.22
C ASP A 3 43.27 2.54 3.43
N ARG A 4 42.83 2.58 4.68
CA ARG A 4 41.42 2.79 5.07
C ARG A 4 41.34 4.03 5.96
N ILE A 5 40.49 4.98 5.59
CA ILE A 5 40.22 6.19 6.38
C ILE A 5 38.71 6.25 6.64
N PRO A 6 38.25 6.20 7.92
CA PRO A 6 36.83 6.33 8.23
C PRO A 6 36.38 7.81 8.16
N PHE A 7 35.20 8.05 7.60
CA PHE A 7 34.50 9.33 7.67
C PHE A 7 33.23 9.15 8.52
N VAL A 8 33.05 9.99 9.53
CA VAL A 8 31.90 9.94 10.44
C VAL A 8 31.20 11.30 10.42
N LEU A 9 29.93 11.29 10.03
CA LEU A 9 29.03 12.44 10.14
C LEU A 9 28.09 12.22 11.31
N THR A 10 27.91 13.24 12.17
CA THR A 10 27.08 13.16 13.37
C THR A 10 26.05 14.27 13.36
N TRP A 11 24.78 13.91 13.56
CA TRP A 11 23.67 14.85 13.70
C TRP A 11 23.14 14.81 15.13
N PHE A 12 22.79 15.98 15.66
CA PHE A 12 22.08 16.16 16.93
C PHE A 12 21.39 17.52 16.92
N GLU A 13 20.38 17.69 17.77
CA GLU A 13 19.70 18.99 17.91
C GLU A 13 20.67 20.03 18.50
N SER A 14 20.68 21.24 17.94
CA SER A 14 21.67 22.28 18.30
C SER A 14 21.66 22.73 19.76
N HIS A 15 20.57 22.45 20.49
CA HIS A 15 20.40 22.77 21.91
C HIS A 15 20.69 21.59 22.85
N LYS A 16 21.12 20.43 22.31
CA LYS A 16 21.51 19.24 23.08
C LYS A 16 23.02 19.04 23.05
N ASP A 17 23.52 18.28 24.02
CA ASP A 17 24.92 17.89 24.04
C ASP A 17 25.28 17.01 22.83
N PRO A 18 26.48 17.21 22.23
CA PRO A 18 26.96 16.32 21.18
C PRO A 18 27.02 14.86 21.67
N PRO A 19 26.57 13.89 20.86
CA PRO A 19 26.64 12.49 21.25
C PRO A 19 28.09 12.01 21.29
N ARG A 20 28.32 10.87 21.95
CA ARG A 20 29.65 10.25 22.02
C ARG A 20 30.18 9.97 20.61
N LYS A 21 31.49 10.18 20.41
CA LYS A 21 32.17 9.86 19.15
C LYS A 21 31.95 8.39 18.79
N ILE A 22 31.57 8.15 17.54
CA ILE A 22 31.32 6.82 16.98
C ILE A 22 32.63 6.26 16.42
N HIS A 23 32.96 5.02 16.76
CA HIS A 23 34.07 4.29 16.14
C HIS A 23 33.57 3.56 14.88
N ALA A 24 34.03 3.98 13.70
CA ALA A 24 33.43 3.54 12.43
C ALA A 24 33.45 2.03 12.22
N ASP A 25 34.55 1.34 12.54
CA ASP A 25 34.62 -0.12 12.38
C ASP A 25 33.69 -0.86 13.36
N HIS A 26 33.43 -0.30 14.54
CA HIS A 26 32.46 -0.89 15.48
C HIS A 26 31.04 -0.66 14.96
N ALA A 27 30.72 0.56 14.52
CA ALA A 27 29.41 0.88 13.95
C ALA A 27 29.08 0.02 12.73
N LEU A 28 30.06 -0.22 11.85
CA LEU A 28 29.89 -1.13 10.70
C LEU A 28 29.58 -2.55 11.17
N ARG A 29 30.38 -3.09 12.08
CA ARG A 29 30.18 -4.44 12.62
C ARG A 29 28.81 -4.59 13.30
N ASP A 30 28.42 -3.62 14.13
CA ASP A 30 27.13 -3.64 14.84
C ASP A 30 25.97 -3.57 13.85
N THR A 31 26.11 -2.77 12.78
CA THR A 31 25.13 -2.67 11.69
C THR A 31 24.99 -3.99 10.93
N GLU A 32 26.11 -4.63 10.57
CA GLU A 32 26.12 -5.93 9.89
C GLU A 32 25.48 -7.02 10.73
N ILE A 33 25.81 -7.08 12.03
CA ILE A 33 25.21 -8.04 12.97
C ILE A 33 23.70 -7.81 13.05
N PHE A 34 23.28 -6.57 13.31
CA PHE A 34 21.85 -6.23 13.43
C PHE A 34 21.06 -6.66 12.20
N TRP A 35 21.48 -6.27 10.99
CA TRP A 35 20.75 -6.58 9.77
C TRP A 35 20.80 -8.06 9.41
N THR A 36 21.93 -8.73 9.67
CA THR A 36 22.05 -10.16 9.44
C THR A 36 21.12 -10.95 10.36
N ASP A 37 21.07 -10.61 11.65
CA ASP A 37 20.23 -11.31 12.62
C ASP A 37 18.75 -10.97 12.43
N TRP A 38 18.42 -9.73 12.05
CA TRP A 38 17.08 -9.34 11.67
C TRP A 38 16.60 -10.09 10.40
N ALA A 39 17.42 -10.12 9.34
CA ALA A 39 17.06 -10.79 8.09
C ALA A 39 16.93 -12.31 8.23
N LYS A 40 17.68 -12.92 9.17
CA LYS A 40 17.58 -14.36 9.47
C LYS A 40 16.24 -14.77 10.05
N GLN A 41 15.42 -13.86 10.58
CA GLN A 41 14.10 -14.20 11.13
C GLN A 41 13.14 -14.70 10.05
N PHE A 42 13.29 -14.24 8.82
CA PHE A 42 12.51 -14.74 7.68
C PHE A 42 12.95 -16.15 7.27
N GLN A 43 12.17 -17.14 7.70
CA GLN A 43 12.45 -18.57 7.49
C GLN A 43 11.90 -19.14 6.18
N THR A 44 11.00 -18.43 5.48
CA THR A 44 10.37 -18.96 4.28
C THR A 44 11.40 -19.16 3.17
N GLU A 45 11.53 -20.42 2.74
CA GLU A 45 12.33 -20.78 1.57
C GLU A 45 11.53 -20.60 0.28
N GLY A 46 12.21 -20.38 -0.84
CA GLY A 46 11.54 -20.26 -2.13
C GLY A 46 12.40 -19.58 -3.18
N LYS A 47 11.97 -19.68 -4.44
CA LYS A 47 12.69 -19.13 -5.60
C LYS A 47 13.02 -17.65 -5.45
N TRP A 48 12.12 -16.88 -4.84
CA TRP A 48 12.23 -15.42 -4.74
C TRP A 48 12.64 -14.92 -3.36
N ARG A 49 13.15 -15.81 -2.50
CA ARG A 49 13.53 -15.48 -1.12
C ARG A 49 14.40 -14.23 -1.02
N ASP A 50 15.45 -14.14 -1.83
CA ASP A 50 16.40 -13.02 -1.75
C ASP A 50 15.76 -11.68 -2.16
N ALA A 51 14.85 -11.71 -3.14
CA ALA A 51 14.08 -10.54 -3.54
C ALA A 51 13.13 -10.08 -2.43
N ILE A 52 12.49 -11.03 -1.75
CA ILE A 52 11.62 -10.77 -0.60
C ILE A 52 12.44 -10.18 0.55
N VAL A 53 13.55 -10.83 0.96
CA VAL A 53 14.40 -10.35 2.07
C VAL A 53 14.95 -8.96 1.80
N ARG A 54 15.42 -8.67 0.57
CA ARG A 54 15.86 -7.32 0.21
C ARG A 54 14.75 -6.29 0.35
N SER A 55 13.53 -6.63 -0.10
CA SER A 55 12.38 -5.74 0.03
C SER A 55 12.00 -5.52 1.50
N LEU A 56 12.00 -6.58 2.32
CA LEU A 56 11.74 -6.48 3.76
C LEU A 56 12.77 -5.58 4.48
N ILE A 57 14.07 -5.74 4.15
CA ILE A 57 15.14 -4.85 4.66
C ILE A 57 14.86 -3.39 4.28
N THR A 58 14.43 -3.16 3.05
CA THR A 58 14.12 -1.82 2.54
C THR A 58 12.94 -1.22 3.32
N LEU A 59 11.83 -1.95 3.46
CA LEU A 59 10.67 -1.53 4.23
C LEU A 59 11.01 -1.24 5.70
N LYS A 60 11.86 -2.07 6.31
CA LYS A 60 12.38 -1.82 7.66
C LYS A 60 13.23 -0.55 7.72
N GLY A 61 14.06 -0.29 6.70
CA GLY A 61 14.87 0.91 6.57
C GLY A 61 14.06 2.20 6.39
N LEU A 62 12.86 2.10 5.80
CA LEU A 62 11.90 3.21 5.67
C LEU A 62 11.13 3.51 6.96
N THR A 63 11.32 2.71 8.01
CA THR A 63 10.65 2.88 9.30
C THR A 63 11.45 3.80 10.24
N TYR A 64 10.86 4.90 10.67
CA TYR A 64 11.43 5.79 11.68
C TYR A 64 11.38 5.14 13.06
N ALA A 65 12.50 4.49 13.43
CA ALA A 65 12.64 3.67 14.63
C ALA A 65 12.10 4.30 15.93
N PRO A 66 12.27 5.62 16.22
CA PRO A 66 11.78 6.19 17.47
C PRO A 66 10.27 6.17 17.66
N THR A 67 9.50 6.09 16.58
CA THR A 67 8.03 6.17 16.67
C THR A 67 7.31 5.02 15.98
N GLY A 68 7.94 4.36 14.99
CA GLY A 68 7.30 3.40 14.11
C GLY A 68 6.66 4.00 12.86
N GLY A 69 6.69 5.33 12.68
CA GLY A 69 6.19 5.99 11.47
C GLY A 69 7.01 5.60 10.25
N LEU A 70 6.36 5.18 9.16
CA LEU A 70 7.01 4.69 7.96
C LEU A 70 6.80 5.64 6.80
N VAL A 71 7.87 6.03 6.11
CA VAL A 71 7.78 6.92 4.94
C VAL A 71 7.55 6.16 3.64
N ALA A 72 6.74 6.71 2.73
CA ALA A 72 6.49 6.11 1.42
C ALA A 72 7.78 6.03 0.56
N ALA A 73 8.70 6.97 0.71
CA ALA A 73 10.07 6.92 0.19
C ALA A 73 11.00 7.87 0.97
N LEU A 74 12.32 7.73 0.78
CA LEU A 74 13.32 8.64 1.38
C LEU A 74 13.62 9.88 0.54
N THR A 75 12.97 10.02 -0.61
CA THR A 75 13.19 11.10 -1.58
C THR A 75 12.01 12.06 -1.65
N THR A 76 12.30 13.23 -2.19
CA THR A 76 11.30 14.21 -2.62
C THR A 76 11.58 14.63 -4.05
N SER A 77 10.52 14.94 -4.78
CA SER A 77 10.54 15.64 -6.05
C SER A 77 11.33 14.94 -7.16
N LEU A 78 11.43 13.62 -7.08
CA LEU A 78 11.87 12.83 -8.23
C LEU A 78 10.71 12.74 -9.23
N PRO A 79 10.97 12.97 -10.52
CA PRO A 79 9.92 13.13 -11.51
C PRO A 79 9.32 11.80 -11.96
N GLU A 80 7.98 11.72 -11.99
CA GLU A 80 7.20 10.68 -12.70
C GLU A 80 7.32 10.83 -14.23
N GLN A 81 7.63 12.04 -14.69
CA GLN A 81 8.00 12.32 -16.07
C GLN A 81 9.11 13.37 -16.07
N ILE A 82 10.23 13.07 -16.73
CA ILE A 82 11.38 13.98 -16.74
C ILE A 82 11.05 15.26 -17.50
N GLY A 83 11.32 16.40 -16.88
CA GLY A 83 10.87 17.72 -17.31
C GLY A 83 9.39 18.02 -17.01
N GLY A 84 8.65 17.05 -16.47
CA GLY A 84 7.25 17.16 -16.09
C GLY A 84 7.04 17.74 -14.68
N VAL A 85 5.77 17.97 -14.35
CA VAL A 85 5.35 18.66 -13.13
C VAL A 85 4.98 17.71 -11.97
N ARG A 86 4.95 16.39 -12.22
CA ARG A 86 4.59 15.35 -11.26
C ARG A 86 5.82 14.94 -10.44
N ASN A 87 6.14 15.79 -9.45
CA ASN A 87 7.34 15.69 -8.61
C ASN A 87 6.92 15.89 -7.15
N TRP A 88 6.71 14.80 -6.40
CA TRP A 88 6.08 14.85 -5.08
C TRP A 88 7.05 14.55 -3.93
N ASP A 89 6.76 15.06 -2.73
CA ASP A 89 7.51 14.71 -1.51
C ASP A 89 6.89 13.48 -0.84
N TYR A 90 7.66 12.39 -0.78
CA TYR A 90 7.21 11.08 -0.25
C TYR A 90 7.82 10.74 1.10
N ARG A 91 8.48 11.70 1.75
CA ARG A 91 9.12 11.52 3.08
C ARG A 91 8.10 11.56 4.23
N TYR A 92 6.87 11.14 3.96
CA TYR A 92 5.72 11.15 4.86
C TYR A 92 5.10 9.77 4.95
N CYS A 93 4.31 9.57 6.00
CA CYS A 93 3.61 8.33 6.30
C CYS A 93 2.20 8.36 5.73
N TRP A 94 1.97 7.65 4.64
CA TRP A 94 0.63 7.30 4.19
C TRP A 94 0.07 6.21 5.08
N LEU A 95 -1.16 6.40 5.56
CA LEU A 95 -1.86 5.36 6.33
C LEU A 95 -2.01 4.06 5.52
N ARG A 96 -2.30 4.17 4.23
CA ARG A 96 -2.32 3.08 3.26
C ARG A 96 -1.04 2.26 3.30
N ASP A 97 0.05 2.90 2.92
CA ASP A 97 1.34 2.25 2.71
C ASP A 97 1.80 1.62 4.03
N ALA A 98 1.65 2.35 5.13
CA ALA A 98 2.01 1.87 6.45
C ALA A 98 1.15 0.65 6.87
N ALA A 99 -0.14 0.64 6.56
CA ALA A 99 -1.03 -0.51 6.78
C ALA A 99 -0.61 -1.72 5.93
N LEU A 100 -0.29 -1.55 4.65
CA LEU A 100 0.13 -2.66 3.80
C LEU A 100 1.50 -3.24 4.19
N ILE A 101 2.44 -2.38 4.59
CA ILE A 101 3.78 -2.81 5.01
C ILE A 101 3.73 -3.58 6.31
N LEU A 102 2.89 -3.14 7.25
CA LEU A 102 2.59 -3.89 8.46
C LEU A 102 2.20 -5.33 8.12
N LEU A 103 1.25 -5.50 7.20
CA LEU A 103 0.75 -6.82 6.82
C LEU A 103 1.86 -7.68 6.22
N VAL A 104 2.69 -7.09 5.35
CA VAL A 104 3.86 -7.76 4.78
C VAL A 104 4.83 -8.22 5.86
N LEU A 105 5.18 -7.34 6.81
CA LEU A 105 6.11 -7.64 7.89
C LEU A 105 5.54 -8.71 8.84
N LEU A 106 4.27 -8.58 9.22
CA LEU A 106 3.57 -9.57 10.06
C LEU A 106 3.58 -10.97 9.43
N ARG A 107 3.23 -11.07 8.15
CA ARG A 107 3.24 -12.36 7.44
C ARG A 107 4.65 -12.92 7.23
N ALA A 108 5.66 -12.04 7.20
CA ALA A 108 7.06 -12.41 7.17
C ALA A 108 7.64 -12.76 8.56
N GLY A 109 6.83 -12.70 9.63
CA GLY A 109 7.22 -13.07 11.00
C GLY A 109 7.75 -11.93 11.86
N TYR A 110 7.76 -10.70 11.34
CA TYR A 110 8.29 -9.50 12.00
C TYR A 110 7.22 -8.81 12.86
N ARG A 111 7.17 -9.17 14.15
CA ARG A 111 6.11 -8.75 15.09
C ARG A 111 6.40 -7.44 15.82
N ASP A 112 7.68 -7.10 16.02
CA ASP A 112 8.09 -5.92 16.79
C ASP A 112 7.79 -4.62 16.01
N GLU A 113 8.04 -4.65 14.70
CA GLU A 113 7.69 -3.60 13.75
C GLU A 113 6.19 -3.36 13.78
N ALA A 114 5.42 -4.44 13.83
CA ALA A 114 3.98 -4.37 13.82
C ALA A 114 3.38 -3.73 15.06
N THR A 115 3.94 -4.06 16.21
CA THR A 115 3.58 -3.42 17.49
C THR A 115 3.92 -1.93 17.47
N SER A 116 5.11 -1.57 16.97
CA SER A 116 5.58 -0.18 16.90
C SER A 116 4.71 0.66 15.96
N TRP A 117 4.39 0.13 14.78
CA TRP A 117 3.48 0.75 13.83
C TRP A 117 2.07 0.93 14.40
N ARG A 118 1.52 -0.10 15.07
CA ARG A 118 0.19 0.00 15.69
C ARG A 118 0.16 1.17 16.67
N GLN A 119 1.16 1.27 17.53
CA GLN A 119 1.25 2.39 18.47
C GLN A 119 1.39 3.74 17.77
N TRP A 120 2.12 3.80 16.65
CA TRP A 120 2.18 4.99 15.82
C TRP A 120 0.81 5.38 15.24
N LEU A 121 0.11 4.42 14.62
CA LEU A 121 -1.20 4.63 14.03
C LEU A 121 -2.16 5.23 15.05
N LEU A 122 -2.30 4.58 16.22
CA LEU A 122 -3.18 5.03 17.30
C LEU A 122 -2.88 6.47 17.72
N ARG A 123 -1.61 6.86 17.79
CA ARG A 123 -1.22 8.24 18.14
C ARG A 123 -1.49 9.23 17.00
N ALA A 124 -1.22 8.85 15.75
CA ALA A 124 -1.40 9.72 14.58
C ALA A 124 -2.88 10.04 14.34
N ILE A 125 -3.74 9.00 14.41
CA ILE A 125 -5.18 9.12 14.14
C ILE A 125 -6.01 9.38 15.40
N ALA A 126 -5.38 9.53 16.57
CA ALA A 126 -6.06 9.98 17.78
C ALA A 126 -6.83 11.29 17.52
N GLY A 127 -8.02 11.38 18.09
CA GLY A 127 -8.93 12.52 17.90
C GLY A 127 -10.19 12.15 17.14
N SER A 128 -10.73 13.09 16.37
CA SER A 128 -11.97 12.86 15.60
C SER A 128 -11.66 12.10 14.30
N PRO A 129 -12.42 11.03 13.97
CA PRO A 129 -12.34 10.36 12.66
C PRO A 129 -12.52 11.30 11.46
N ALA A 130 -13.31 12.37 11.62
CA ALA A 130 -13.51 13.39 10.59
C ALA A 130 -12.26 14.26 10.32
N GLN A 131 -11.26 14.18 11.20
CA GLN A 131 -9.98 14.86 11.08
C GLN A 131 -8.86 13.88 10.73
N MET A 132 -9.18 12.63 10.38
CA MET A 132 -8.18 11.70 9.89
C MET A 132 -7.69 12.20 8.53
N GLN A 133 -6.37 12.27 8.37
CA GLN A 133 -5.71 12.62 7.13
C GLN A 133 -5.21 11.33 6.48
N THR A 134 -5.02 11.35 5.16
CA THR A 134 -4.35 10.24 4.48
C THR A 134 -2.88 10.14 4.88
N ILE A 135 -2.24 11.28 5.13
CA ILE A 135 -0.79 11.38 5.31
C ILE A 135 -0.40 12.16 6.56
N TYR A 136 0.69 11.73 7.18
CA TYR A 136 1.25 12.30 8.40
C TYR A 136 2.77 12.38 8.34
N GLY A 137 3.37 13.26 9.14
CA GLY A 137 4.80 13.22 9.42
C GLY A 137 5.18 11.97 10.22
N VAL A 138 6.47 11.65 10.25
CA VAL A 138 6.97 10.43 10.92
C VAL A 138 6.65 10.40 12.42
N ARG A 139 6.36 11.53 13.06
CA ARG A 139 5.94 11.60 14.48
C ARG A 139 4.43 11.82 14.64
N GLY A 140 3.66 11.76 13.55
CA GLY A 140 2.22 12.03 13.53
C GLY A 140 1.88 13.50 13.26
N GLU A 141 2.82 14.30 12.74
CA GLU A 141 2.57 15.69 12.38
C GLU A 141 1.51 15.81 11.29
N ARG A 142 0.57 16.74 11.46
CA ARG A 142 -0.58 16.95 10.56
C ARG A 142 -0.40 18.06 9.52
N ARG A 143 0.56 18.96 9.78
CA ARG A 143 0.83 20.13 8.94
C ARG A 143 1.93 19.79 7.95
N LEU A 144 1.52 19.42 6.75
CA LEU A 144 2.40 19.00 5.66
C LEU A 144 2.23 19.93 4.45
N ASP A 145 2.14 21.24 4.72
CA ASP A 145 1.86 22.26 3.71
C ASP A 145 2.84 22.15 2.54
N GLU A 146 2.28 22.03 1.34
CA GLU A 146 3.04 21.90 0.10
C GLU A 146 3.55 23.27 -0.34
N TYR A 147 4.85 23.38 -0.60
CA TYR A 147 5.46 24.57 -1.19
C TYR A 147 6.58 24.21 -2.17
N GLU A 148 6.80 25.10 -3.12
CA GLU A 148 7.81 24.93 -4.16
C GLU A 148 9.14 25.63 -3.80
N ILE A 149 10.24 25.04 -4.23
CA ILE A 149 11.60 25.60 -4.11
C ILE A 149 12.06 26.07 -5.50
N PRO A 150 11.83 27.34 -5.88
CA PRO A 150 12.01 27.79 -7.26
C PRO A 150 13.48 27.90 -7.71
N TRP A 151 14.43 27.98 -6.77
CA TRP A 151 15.86 28.11 -7.08
C TRP A 151 16.56 26.77 -7.34
N LEU A 152 15.94 25.64 -7.00
CA LEU A 152 16.48 24.32 -7.32
C LEU A 152 16.06 23.93 -8.75
N SER A 153 17.00 23.41 -9.53
CA SER A 153 16.71 22.90 -10.88
C SER A 153 15.87 21.62 -10.85
N GLY A 154 15.95 20.85 -9.77
CA GLY A 154 15.39 19.51 -9.69
C GLY A 154 16.22 18.49 -10.47
N TYR A 155 15.86 17.21 -10.31
CA TYR A 155 16.53 16.10 -10.97
C TYR A 155 16.31 16.15 -12.49
N GLU A 156 17.40 16.11 -13.27
CA GLU A 156 17.39 16.32 -14.72
C GLU A 156 16.61 17.58 -15.16
N ASN A 157 16.69 18.66 -14.38
CA ASN A 157 15.96 19.92 -14.59
C ASN A 157 14.43 19.81 -14.52
N SER A 158 13.91 18.76 -13.87
CA SER A 158 12.47 18.56 -13.68
C SER A 158 11.96 19.45 -12.56
N ARG A 159 10.99 20.31 -12.89
CA ARG A 159 10.40 21.30 -11.97
C ARG A 159 8.89 21.12 -11.86
N PRO A 160 8.29 21.47 -10.72
CA PRO A 160 8.91 22.12 -9.55
C PRO A 160 9.58 21.12 -8.61
N VAL A 161 10.45 21.61 -7.73
CA VAL A 161 10.88 20.89 -6.53
C VAL A 161 9.93 21.26 -5.40
N ARG A 162 9.28 20.28 -4.77
CA ARG A 162 8.30 20.44 -3.70
C ARG A 162 8.83 19.97 -2.35
N ILE A 163 8.33 20.58 -1.30
CA ILE A 163 8.39 20.07 0.07
C ILE A 163 6.98 20.09 0.62
N GLY A 164 6.62 19.10 1.42
CA GLY A 164 5.23 18.92 1.82
C GLY A 164 4.43 18.20 0.73
N ASN A 165 3.18 17.87 1.06
CA ASN A 165 2.32 17.17 0.14
C ASN A 165 0.86 17.54 0.43
N ALA A 166 0.20 18.11 -0.58
CA ALA A 166 -1.16 18.60 -0.43
C ALA A 166 -2.21 17.49 -0.27
N ALA A 167 -1.86 16.22 -0.45
CA ALA A 167 -2.71 15.09 -0.07
C ALA A 167 -3.09 15.10 1.42
N SER A 168 -2.36 15.83 2.28
CA SER A 168 -2.72 15.99 3.70
C SER A 168 -4.05 16.69 3.95
N GLN A 169 -4.58 17.39 2.94
CA GLN A 169 -5.87 18.09 3.00
C GLN A 169 -6.99 17.36 2.24
N GLN A 170 -6.68 16.25 1.57
CA GLN A 170 -7.64 15.49 0.77
C GLN A 170 -8.52 14.60 1.65
N PHE A 171 -9.70 14.29 1.12
CA PHE A 171 -10.55 13.25 1.68
C PHE A 171 -10.37 11.97 0.86
N GLN A 172 -10.08 10.86 1.52
CA GLN A 172 -9.89 9.58 0.84
C GLN A 172 -10.69 8.53 1.58
N LEU A 173 -11.58 7.84 0.87
CA LEU A 173 -12.42 6.81 1.48
C LEU A 173 -11.69 5.47 1.63
N ASP A 174 -10.68 5.24 0.79
CA ASP A 174 -9.93 3.99 0.74
C ASP A 174 -9.14 3.70 2.01
N VAL A 175 -8.62 4.76 2.65
CA VAL A 175 -7.84 4.65 3.88
C VAL A 175 -8.58 3.94 5.02
N TYR A 176 -9.90 4.08 5.11
CA TYR A 176 -10.70 3.42 6.15
C TYR A 176 -10.69 1.89 5.96
N GLY A 177 -10.76 1.44 4.71
CA GLY A 177 -10.69 0.01 4.37
C GLY A 177 -9.34 -0.59 4.72
N GLU A 178 -8.27 0.14 4.44
CA GLU A 178 -6.88 -0.31 4.66
C GLU A 178 -6.55 -0.40 6.15
N VAL A 179 -6.94 0.62 6.92
CA VAL A 179 -6.75 0.64 8.37
C VAL A 179 -7.51 -0.52 9.03
N LEU A 180 -8.79 -0.71 8.67
CA LEU A 180 -9.61 -1.79 9.23
C LEU A 180 -9.10 -3.18 8.81
N ALA A 181 -8.62 -3.33 7.57
CA ALA A 181 -8.00 -4.57 7.12
C ALA A 181 -6.69 -4.87 7.86
N ALA A 182 -5.87 -3.85 8.15
CA ALA A 182 -4.66 -4.00 8.93
C ALA A 182 -4.95 -4.37 10.39
N ILE A 183 -5.95 -3.74 11.01
CA ILE A 183 -6.39 -4.07 12.39
C ILE A 183 -6.86 -5.53 12.47
N TRP A 184 -7.74 -5.95 11.55
CA TRP A 184 -8.28 -7.31 11.54
C TRP A 184 -7.19 -8.38 11.37
N GLN A 185 -6.21 -8.13 10.50
CA GLN A 185 -5.10 -9.07 10.33
C GLN A 185 -4.09 -9.03 11.46
N ALA A 186 -3.86 -7.87 12.09
CA ALA A 186 -3.01 -7.80 13.26
C ALA A 186 -3.55 -8.68 14.39
N ASP A 187 -4.88 -8.68 14.60
CA ASP A 187 -5.52 -9.56 15.59
C ASP A 187 -5.33 -11.05 15.24
N HIS A 188 -5.55 -11.42 13.98
CA HIS A 188 -5.31 -12.79 13.49
C HIS A 188 -3.85 -13.22 13.60
N ALA A 189 -2.92 -12.27 13.46
CA ALA A 189 -1.50 -12.52 13.68
C ALA A 189 -1.14 -12.64 15.17
N GLY A 190 -2.08 -12.45 16.10
CA GLY A 190 -1.89 -12.56 17.54
C GLY A 190 -1.53 -11.24 18.24
N ILE A 191 -1.57 -10.11 17.53
CA ILE A 191 -1.50 -8.77 18.15
C ILE A 191 -2.92 -8.40 18.57
N LYS A 192 -3.31 -8.86 19.75
CA LYS A 192 -4.68 -8.67 20.25
C LYS A 192 -5.01 -7.21 20.46
N MET A 193 -6.20 -6.85 20.00
CA MET A 193 -6.75 -5.52 20.20
C MET A 193 -7.21 -5.31 21.65
N THR A 194 -7.08 -4.07 22.09
CA THR A 194 -7.48 -3.55 23.40
C THR A 194 -8.71 -2.67 23.25
N GLU A 195 -9.37 -2.34 24.36
CA GLU A 195 -10.57 -1.50 24.35
C GLU A 195 -10.39 -0.15 23.61
N PRO A 196 -9.27 0.59 23.75
CA PRO A 196 -9.02 1.78 22.92
C PRO A 196 -8.97 1.52 21.42
N ASP A 197 -8.45 0.37 20.99
CA ASP A 197 -8.42 0.00 19.57
C ASP A 197 -9.83 -0.23 19.04
N TRP A 198 -10.67 -0.91 19.83
CA TRP A 198 -12.07 -1.14 19.49
C TRP A 198 -12.87 0.15 19.43
N ALA A 199 -12.68 1.05 20.39
CA ALA A 199 -13.34 2.35 20.39
C ALA A 199 -12.98 3.17 19.14
N LEU A 200 -11.70 3.16 18.75
CA LEU A 200 -11.24 3.82 17.53
C LEU A 200 -11.84 3.18 16.27
N MET A 201 -11.81 1.85 16.18
CA MET A 201 -12.42 1.12 15.06
C MET A 201 -13.90 1.48 14.91
N VAL A 202 -14.67 1.41 16.00
CA VAL A 202 -16.10 1.78 16.01
C VAL A 202 -16.29 3.23 15.58
N ALA A 203 -15.43 4.16 16.02
CA ALA A 203 -15.51 5.56 15.65
C ALA A 203 -15.25 5.77 14.14
N LEU A 204 -14.25 5.06 13.56
CA LEU A 204 -13.96 5.10 12.13
C LEU A 204 -15.14 4.57 11.30
N VAL A 205 -15.73 3.44 11.70
CA VAL A 205 -16.86 2.86 10.97
C VAL A 205 -18.10 3.75 11.10
N LYS A 206 -18.40 4.30 12.28
CA LYS A 206 -19.50 5.26 12.48
C LYS A 206 -19.36 6.50 11.60
N PHE A 207 -18.15 7.02 11.43
CA PHE A 207 -17.92 8.10 10.48
C PHE A 207 -18.25 7.66 9.05
N LEU A 208 -17.74 6.49 8.65
CA LEU A 208 -17.94 5.96 7.30
C LEU A 208 -19.43 5.70 6.98
N GLU A 209 -20.25 5.31 7.96
CA GLU A 209 -21.70 5.13 7.80
C GLU A 209 -22.40 6.36 7.20
N SER A 210 -21.90 7.56 7.50
CA SER A 210 -22.50 8.83 7.05
C SER A 210 -21.81 9.43 5.81
N HIS A 211 -20.59 9.00 5.47
CA HIS A 211 -19.76 9.67 4.46
C HIS A 211 -19.36 8.77 3.29
N TRP A 212 -19.62 7.45 3.34
CA TRP A 212 -19.19 6.54 2.27
C TRP A 212 -19.77 6.88 0.89
N GLN A 213 -20.88 7.62 0.82
CA GLN A 213 -21.52 8.05 -0.44
C GLN A 213 -20.90 9.33 -1.03
N GLU A 214 -20.02 10.01 -0.30
CA GLU A 214 -19.39 11.24 -0.77
C GLU A 214 -18.33 10.95 -1.85
N PRO A 215 -18.16 11.83 -2.84
CA PRO A 215 -17.04 11.72 -3.75
C PRO A 215 -15.73 12.05 -3.00
N ASP A 216 -14.62 11.49 -3.46
CA ASP A 216 -13.30 11.62 -2.84
C ASP A 216 -12.19 11.82 -3.89
N GLU A 217 -10.93 11.90 -3.45
CA GLU A 217 -9.76 12.13 -4.30
C GLU A 217 -9.10 10.82 -4.77
N GLY A 218 -9.60 9.67 -4.32
CA GLY A 218 -9.18 8.34 -4.74
C GLY A 218 -7.74 7.96 -4.32
N ILE A 219 -7.37 6.71 -4.58
CA ILE A 219 -6.05 6.15 -4.24
C ILE A 219 -4.89 6.91 -4.90
N TRP A 220 -5.14 7.52 -6.06
CA TRP A 220 -4.15 8.27 -6.84
C TRP A 220 -4.08 9.76 -6.47
N GLU A 221 -4.84 10.21 -5.47
CA GLU A 221 -4.73 11.54 -4.89
C GLU A 221 -4.90 12.66 -5.93
N VAL A 222 -5.88 12.49 -6.82
CA VAL A 222 -6.02 13.33 -8.02
C VAL A 222 -6.12 14.82 -7.66
N ARG A 223 -5.57 15.69 -8.51
CA ARG A 223 -5.69 17.16 -8.35
C ARG A 223 -6.95 17.71 -9.03
N GLY A 224 -7.66 16.88 -9.79
CA GLY A 224 -8.97 17.19 -10.34
C GLY A 224 -10.09 17.20 -9.28
N PRO A 225 -11.34 17.42 -9.71
CA PRO A 225 -12.48 17.41 -8.81
C PRO A 225 -12.72 16.01 -8.22
N ARG A 226 -13.24 15.96 -7.00
CA ARG A 226 -13.66 14.72 -6.33
C ARG A 226 -14.63 13.92 -7.20
N GLN A 227 -14.46 12.61 -7.23
CA GLN A 227 -15.31 11.69 -8.00
C GLN A 227 -15.85 10.56 -7.14
N GLN A 228 -16.85 9.86 -7.65
CA GLN A 228 -17.32 8.58 -7.10
C GLN A 228 -16.40 7.45 -7.57
N PHE A 229 -15.14 7.44 -7.12
CA PHE A 229 -14.16 6.45 -7.55
C PHE A 229 -14.60 5.03 -7.15
N THR A 230 -14.59 4.11 -8.11
CA THR A 230 -15.07 2.74 -7.90
C THR A 230 -14.20 2.03 -6.87
N HIS A 231 -12.87 2.21 -6.93
CA HIS A 231 -11.94 1.67 -5.94
C HIS A 231 -12.24 2.18 -4.53
N SER A 232 -12.47 3.48 -4.36
CA SER A 232 -12.81 4.07 -3.06
C SER A 232 -14.07 3.46 -2.44
N LYS A 233 -15.08 3.13 -3.25
CA LYS A 233 -16.29 2.43 -2.76
C LYS A 233 -16.05 0.97 -2.42
N ILE A 234 -15.19 0.28 -3.16
CA ILE A 234 -14.74 -1.07 -2.82
C ILE A 234 -14.02 -1.08 -1.47
N MET A 235 -13.19 -0.07 -1.21
CA MET A 235 -12.46 0.04 0.05
C MET A 235 -13.36 0.49 1.22
N ALA A 236 -14.39 1.31 0.95
CA ALA A 236 -15.45 1.55 1.93
C ALA A 236 -16.21 0.25 2.27
N TRP A 237 -16.53 -0.59 1.27
CA TRP A 237 -17.09 -1.93 1.51
C TRP A 237 -16.14 -2.79 2.36
N LEU A 238 -14.84 -2.74 2.07
CA LEU A 238 -13.83 -3.50 2.81
C LEU A 238 -13.81 -3.11 4.28
N ALA A 239 -13.92 -1.81 4.60
CA ALA A 239 -13.97 -1.34 5.97
C ALA A 239 -15.12 -1.98 6.76
N PHE A 240 -16.34 -1.98 6.19
CA PHE A 240 -17.49 -2.64 6.83
C PHE A 240 -17.31 -4.16 6.91
N ASP A 241 -16.77 -4.80 5.86
CA ASP A 241 -16.54 -6.25 5.89
C ASP A 241 -15.56 -6.66 6.99
N ARG A 242 -14.48 -5.91 7.17
CA ARG A 242 -13.49 -6.15 8.23
C ARG A 242 -14.03 -5.78 9.61
N ALA A 243 -14.85 -4.75 9.74
CA ALA A 243 -15.54 -4.42 11.00
C ALA A 243 -16.49 -5.55 11.45
N ILE A 244 -17.24 -6.15 10.51
CA ILE A 244 -18.12 -7.29 10.78
C ILE A 244 -17.29 -8.50 11.25
N LYS A 245 -16.21 -8.84 10.54
CA LYS A 245 -15.34 -9.95 10.92
C LYS A 245 -14.63 -9.74 12.25
N LEU A 246 -14.28 -8.51 12.61
CA LEU A 246 -13.74 -8.20 13.94
C LEU A 246 -14.74 -8.52 15.06
N VAL A 247 -16.04 -8.31 14.82
CA VAL A 247 -17.11 -8.69 15.76
C VAL A 247 -17.31 -10.21 15.80
N GLU A 248 -17.19 -10.90 14.66
CA GLU A 248 -17.38 -12.36 14.57
C GLU A 248 -16.20 -13.16 15.12
N ASP A 249 -14.97 -12.75 14.78
CA ASP A 249 -13.76 -13.56 14.91
C ASP A 249 -12.85 -13.13 16.07
N CYS A 250 -13.00 -11.88 16.56
CA CYS A 250 -12.00 -11.24 17.43
C CYS A 250 -12.56 -10.73 18.77
N ASP A 251 -13.70 -11.24 19.24
CA ASP A 251 -14.36 -10.84 20.50
C ASP A 251 -14.58 -9.32 20.63
N CYS A 252 -14.69 -8.59 19.52
CA CYS A 252 -14.91 -7.15 19.55
C CYS A 252 -16.30 -6.85 20.15
N ALA A 253 -16.33 -6.06 21.22
CA ALA A 253 -17.55 -5.65 21.92
C ALA A 253 -18.37 -4.57 21.17
N ALA A 254 -18.53 -4.72 19.85
CA ALA A 254 -19.31 -3.83 18.97
C ALA A 254 -20.54 -4.53 18.36
N GLY A 255 -21.02 -5.61 19.00
CA GLY A 255 -22.15 -6.43 18.52
C GLY A 255 -23.44 -5.66 18.27
N GLU A 256 -23.68 -4.54 18.96
CA GLU A 256 -24.84 -3.67 18.72
C GLU A 256 -24.87 -3.03 17.32
N HIS A 257 -23.72 -2.90 16.65
CA HIS A 257 -23.62 -2.30 15.32
C HIS A 257 -23.70 -3.33 14.19
N PHE A 258 -23.55 -4.61 14.52
CA PHE A 258 -23.39 -5.71 13.57
C PHE A 258 -24.44 -5.71 12.45
N GLY A 259 -25.73 -5.70 12.81
CA GLY A 259 -26.82 -5.75 11.82
C GLY A 259 -26.86 -4.51 10.91
N ARG A 260 -26.50 -3.33 11.43
CA ARG A 260 -26.43 -2.09 10.64
C ARG A 260 -25.26 -2.13 9.66
N TRP A 261 -24.08 -2.55 10.12
CA TRP A 261 -22.89 -2.68 9.27
C TRP A 261 -23.08 -3.69 8.15
N GLN A 262 -23.72 -4.84 8.42
CA GLN A 262 -24.07 -5.81 7.38
C GLN A 262 -24.96 -5.19 6.29
N LYS A 263 -25.98 -4.43 6.68
CA LYS A 263 -26.88 -3.76 5.73
C LYS A 263 -26.11 -2.76 4.85
N ILE A 264 -25.25 -1.94 5.45
CA ILE A 264 -24.46 -0.95 4.70
C ILE A 264 -23.45 -1.64 3.79
N ARG A 265 -22.71 -2.65 4.27
CA ARG A 265 -21.81 -3.45 3.42
C ARG A 265 -22.53 -3.98 2.18
N ASN A 266 -23.70 -4.58 2.36
CA ASN A 266 -24.48 -5.15 1.27
C ASN A 266 -25.00 -4.06 0.30
N GLN A 267 -25.37 -2.88 0.84
CA GLN A 267 -25.76 -1.73 0.02
C GLN A 267 -24.60 -1.23 -0.85
N ILE A 268 -23.40 -1.05 -0.27
CA ILE A 268 -22.21 -0.63 -1.01
C ILE A 268 -21.87 -1.65 -2.09
N HIS A 269 -21.89 -2.95 -1.76
CA HIS A 269 -21.62 -4.02 -2.72
C HIS A 269 -22.58 -3.97 -3.92
N ALA A 270 -23.88 -3.84 -3.65
CA ALA A 270 -24.89 -3.71 -4.71
C ALA A 270 -24.68 -2.45 -5.56
N GLU A 271 -24.40 -1.32 -4.92
CA GLU A 271 -24.19 -0.05 -5.61
C GLU A 271 -22.95 -0.06 -6.51
N VAL A 272 -21.82 -0.60 -6.04
CA VAL A 272 -20.60 -0.75 -6.85
C VAL A 272 -20.85 -1.67 -8.04
N CYS A 273 -21.53 -2.79 -7.82
CA CYS A 273 -21.88 -3.74 -8.89
C CYS A 273 -22.76 -3.12 -9.99
N ASP A 274 -23.65 -2.21 -9.62
CA ASP A 274 -24.59 -1.54 -10.53
C ASP A 274 -23.96 -0.33 -11.22
N ARG A 275 -23.34 0.58 -10.44
CA ARG A 275 -22.88 1.89 -10.92
C ARG A 275 -21.41 1.94 -11.33
N GLY A 276 -20.59 1.04 -10.78
CA GLY A 276 -19.17 0.96 -11.10
C GLY A 276 -18.87 0.13 -12.35
N TYR A 277 -19.79 -0.78 -12.72
CA TYR A 277 -19.65 -1.62 -13.89
C TYR A 277 -20.20 -0.94 -15.14
N ASN A 278 -19.43 -0.93 -16.21
CA ASN A 278 -19.81 -0.38 -17.50
C ASN A 278 -20.09 -1.53 -18.49
N PRO A 279 -21.36 -1.79 -18.87
CA PRO A 279 -21.71 -2.89 -19.76
C PRO A 279 -21.13 -2.76 -21.18
N LYS A 280 -20.85 -1.53 -21.65
CA LYS A 280 -20.26 -1.29 -22.98
C LYS A 280 -18.79 -1.69 -22.99
N LYS A 281 -18.06 -1.32 -21.95
CA LYS A 281 -16.65 -1.70 -21.74
C LYS A 281 -16.49 -3.14 -21.24
N LYS A 282 -17.56 -3.74 -20.70
CA LYS A 282 -17.56 -5.04 -20.01
C LYS A 282 -16.53 -5.09 -18.87
N ALA A 283 -16.41 -3.98 -18.16
CA ALA A 283 -15.42 -3.78 -17.11
C ALA A 283 -15.95 -2.84 -16.06
N PHE A 284 -15.44 -2.97 -14.83
CA PHE A 284 -15.49 -1.88 -13.87
C PHE A 284 -14.61 -0.73 -14.34
N THR A 285 -15.09 0.49 -14.11
CA THR A 285 -14.45 1.73 -14.61
C THR A 285 -14.01 2.61 -13.46
N GLN A 286 -13.12 3.56 -13.75
CA GLN A 286 -12.40 4.37 -12.78
C GLN A 286 -13.32 5.03 -11.72
N PHE A 287 -14.41 5.63 -12.18
CA PHE A 287 -15.44 6.23 -11.33
C PHE A 287 -16.81 6.04 -11.97
N TYR A 288 -17.87 6.17 -11.17
CA TYR A 288 -19.24 5.91 -11.63
C TYR A 288 -19.62 6.78 -12.84
N GLY A 289 -20.11 6.12 -13.89
CA GLY A 289 -20.52 6.76 -15.15
C GLY A 289 -19.39 7.05 -16.14
N SER A 290 -18.15 6.69 -15.82
CA SER A 290 -17.00 6.83 -16.72
C SER A 290 -16.87 5.67 -17.72
N ASP A 291 -16.17 5.92 -18.82
CA ASP A 291 -15.65 4.87 -19.72
C ASP A 291 -14.15 4.58 -19.45
N ALA A 292 -13.45 5.39 -18.64
CA ALA A 292 -12.03 5.18 -18.35
C ALA A 292 -11.79 3.98 -17.45
N LEU A 293 -10.70 3.28 -17.71
CA LEU A 293 -10.21 2.18 -16.89
C LEU A 293 -9.22 2.69 -15.84
N ASP A 294 -9.11 1.95 -14.74
CA ASP A 294 -8.15 2.21 -13.68
C ASP A 294 -7.59 0.89 -13.16
N ALA A 295 -6.26 0.80 -13.10
CA ALA A 295 -5.54 -0.40 -12.68
C ALA A 295 -5.74 -0.71 -11.19
N SER A 296 -6.18 0.25 -10.37
CA SER A 296 -6.56 0.00 -8.98
C SER A 296 -7.69 -1.03 -8.85
N LEU A 297 -8.49 -1.23 -9.90
CA LEU A 297 -9.55 -2.25 -9.91
C LEU A 297 -9.02 -3.69 -10.01
N LEU A 298 -7.73 -3.89 -10.29
CA LEU A 298 -7.09 -5.20 -10.15
C LEU A 298 -7.04 -5.67 -8.68
N THR A 299 -7.17 -4.76 -7.71
CA THR A 299 -7.20 -5.12 -6.29
C THR A 299 -8.54 -5.72 -5.86
N MET A 300 -9.61 -5.57 -6.67
CA MET A 300 -10.96 -6.03 -6.36
C MET A 300 -11.04 -7.51 -5.92
N PRO A 301 -10.48 -8.48 -6.67
CA PRO A 301 -10.41 -9.86 -6.21
C PRO A 301 -9.44 -10.07 -5.05
N LEU A 302 -8.37 -9.26 -4.96
CA LEU A 302 -7.33 -9.38 -3.93
C LEU A 302 -7.81 -8.96 -2.54
N VAL A 303 -8.80 -8.07 -2.45
CA VAL A 303 -9.46 -7.67 -1.20
C VAL A 303 -10.70 -8.51 -0.89
N GLY A 304 -11.12 -9.36 -1.82
CA GLY A 304 -12.26 -10.27 -1.70
C GLY A 304 -13.61 -9.62 -1.98
N PHE A 305 -13.66 -8.50 -2.70
CA PHE A 305 -14.92 -7.82 -3.06
C PHE A 305 -15.80 -8.67 -3.98
N LEU A 306 -15.20 -9.19 -5.05
CA LEU A 306 -15.79 -10.20 -5.94
C LEU A 306 -14.75 -11.28 -6.23
N PRO A 307 -15.16 -12.55 -6.42
CA PRO A 307 -14.21 -13.61 -6.75
C PRO A 307 -13.59 -13.37 -8.13
N VAL A 308 -12.34 -13.79 -8.31
CA VAL A 308 -11.63 -13.69 -9.61
C VAL A 308 -12.36 -14.43 -10.75
N SER A 309 -13.21 -15.40 -10.40
CA SER A 309 -14.04 -16.16 -11.35
C SER A 309 -15.28 -15.42 -11.84
N ASP A 310 -15.67 -14.29 -11.22
CA ASP A 310 -16.78 -13.45 -11.67
C ASP A 310 -16.48 -12.87 -13.05
N GLU A 311 -17.42 -13.01 -13.98
CA GLU A 311 -17.25 -12.57 -15.37
C GLU A 311 -16.98 -11.06 -15.50
N ARG A 312 -17.51 -10.24 -14.57
CA ARG A 312 -17.23 -8.80 -14.54
C ARG A 312 -15.80 -8.51 -14.11
N VAL A 313 -15.26 -9.31 -13.19
CA VAL A 313 -13.86 -9.21 -12.74
C VAL A 313 -12.92 -9.64 -13.86
N LYS A 314 -13.19 -10.79 -14.49
CA LYS A 314 -12.43 -11.25 -15.67
C LYS A 314 -12.41 -10.20 -16.78
N GLY A 315 -13.58 -9.68 -17.16
CA GLY A 315 -13.70 -8.65 -18.18
C GLY A 315 -12.94 -7.37 -17.83
N THR A 316 -12.87 -7.02 -16.54
CA THR A 316 -12.07 -5.87 -16.05
C THR A 316 -10.57 -6.14 -16.20
N ILE A 317 -10.09 -7.31 -15.79
CA ILE A 317 -8.67 -7.71 -15.93
C ILE A 317 -8.27 -7.70 -17.41
N GLU A 318 -9.08 -8.30 -18.29
CA GLU A 318 -8.84 -8.35 -19.73
C GLU A 318 -8.88 -6.95 -20.38
N ALA A 319 -9.77 -6.07 -19.91
CA ALA A 319 -9.81 -4.69 -20.39
C ALA A 319 -8.56 -3.91 -19.98
N ILE A 320 -8.11 -4.05 -18.73
CA ILE A 320 -6.89 -3.42 -18.22
C ILE A 320 -5.65 -3.97 -18.96
N GLU A 321 -5.56 -5.28 -19.18
CA GLU A 321 -4.49 -5.90 -19.96
C GLU A 321 -4.44 -5.34 -21.39
N ARG A 322 -5.59 -5.21 -22.06
CA ARG A 322 -5.68 -4.70 -23.43
C ARG A 322 -5.39 -3.21 -23.54
N GLU A 323 -5.93 -2.41 -22.62
CA GLU A 323 -5.98 -0.96 -22.76
C GLU A 323 -4.99 -0.21 -21.87
N LEU A 324 -4.51 -0.76 -20.75
CA LEU A 324 -3.55 -0.08 -19.86
C LEU A 324 -2.15 -0.69 -19.88
N MET A 325 -1.94 -1.85 -20.52
CA MET A 325 -0.60 -2.38 -20.71
C MET A 325 0.16 -1.56 -21.77
N HIS A 326 1.29 -0.98 -21.37
CA HIS A 326 2.21 -0.25 -22.21
C HIS A 326 3.60 -0.88 -22.14
N ASP A 327 4.11 -1.33 -23.29
CA ASP A 327 5.41 -2.01 -23.40
C ASP A 327 5.55 -3.20 -22.41
N GLY A 328 4.43 -3.86 -22.09
CA GLY A 328 4.34 -5.02 -21.20
C GLY A 328 4.44 -4.72 -19.70
N LEU A 329 4.19 -3.47 -19.30
CA LEU A 329 3.94 -3.02 -17.92
C LEU A 329 2.62 -2.26 -17.88
N VAL A 330 2.02 -2.08 -16.70
CA VAL A 330 0.66 -1.54 -16.55
C VAL A 330 0.68 -0.08 -16.07
N LEU A 331 -0.04 0.80 -16.77
CA LEU A 331 -0.29 2.18 -16.36
C LEU A 331 -1.35 2.25 -15.24
N ARG A 332 -1.34 3.30 -14.40
CA ARG A 332 -2.44 3.55 -13.43
C ARG A 332 -3.77 3.73 -14.14
N TYR A 333 -3.76 4.65 -15.11
CA TYR A 333 -4.84 5.01 -16.02
C TYR A 333 -4.21 5.74 -17.20
N ARG A 334 -5.01 6.23 -18.15
CA ARG A 334 -4.52 7.08 -19.25
C ARG A 334 -4.82 8.55 -18.95
N PRO A 335 -3.82 9.37 -18.54
CA PRO A 335 -4.09 10.76 -18.14
C PRO A 335 -4.77 11.60 -19.24
N GLN A 336 -4.52 11.26 -20.51
CA GLN A 336 -5.00 12.02 -21.66
C GLN A 336 -6.48 11.78 -22.03
N GLU A 337 -7.14 10.76 -21.47
CA GLU A 337 -8.50 10.39 -21.91
C GLU A 337 -9.60 11.22 -21.27
N ILE A 338 -9.51 11.49 -19.96
CA ILE A 338 -10.59 12.16 -19.20
C ILE A 338 -10.09 13.38 -18.42
N GLY A 339 -8.77 13.60 -18.31
CA GLY A 339 -8.20 14.73 -17.56
C GLY A 339 -8.61 14.74 -16.07
N VAL A 340 -8.98 13.58 -15.53
CA VAL A 340 -9.48 13.43 -14.16
C VAL A 340 -8.43 13.80 -13.11
N ASP A 341 -7.15 13.65 -13.45
CA ASP A 341 -6.03 13.94 -12.55
C ASP A 341 -5.77 15.44 -12.38
N GLY A 342 -6.29 16.27 -13.29
CA GLY A 342 -6.11 17.72 -13.30
C GLY A 342 -4.69 18.17 -13.64
N LEU A 343 -3.83 17.31 -14.21
CA LEU A 343 -2.41 17.58 -14.41
C LEU A 343 -1.98 17.42 -15.88
N PRO A 344 -1.11 18.33 -16.41
CA PRO A 344 -0.62 18.23 -17.78
C PRO A 344 0.42 17.13 -17.95
N GLY A 345 0.59 16.62 -19.17
CA GLY A 345 1.68 15.69 -19.50
C GLY A 345 1.33 14.22 -19.30
N THR A 346 2.35 13.39 -19.08
CA THR A 346 2.22 11.95 -18.85
C THR A 346 2.98 11.55 -17.58
N GLU A 347 3.09 10.24 -17.36
CA GLU A 347 3.83 9.59 -16.27
C GLU A 347 4.49 8.31 -16.83
N GLY A 348 5.37 7.69 -16.03
CA GLY A 348 5.88 6.36 -16.26
C GLY A 348 4.83 5.27 -15.95
N VAL A 349 5.24 4.01 -16.02
CA VAL A 349 4.36 2.90 -15.60
C VAL A 349 4.53 2.66 -14.10
N PHE A 350 3.42 2.73 -13.36
CA PHE A 350 3.42 2.54 -11.91
C PHE A 350 3.58 1.06 -11.56
N LEU A 351 4.72 0.71 -10.96
CA LEU A 351 5.13 -0.69 -10.82
C LEU A 351 4.14 -1.58 -10.05
N PRO A 352 3.50 -1.13 -8.95
CA PRO A 352 2.47 -1.91 -8.25
C PRO A 352 1.35 -2.45 -9.14
N CYS A 353 0.91 -1.68 -10.16
CA CYS A 353 -0.15 -2.12 -11.07
C CYS A 353 0.22 -3.39 -11.86
N SER A 354 1.50 -3.53 -12.21
CA SER A 354 1.99 -4.72 -12.91
C SER A 354 2.06 -5.95 -11.99
N PHE A 355 2.41 -5.75 -10.71
CA PHE A 355 2.33 -6.82 -9.71
C PHE A 355 0.89 -7.28 -9.48
N TRP A 356 -0.07 -6.35 -9.36
CA TRP A 356 -1.49 -6.71 -9.21
C TRP A 356 -2.03 -7.48 -10.42
N LEU A 357 -1.56 -7.17 -11.63
CA LEU A 357 -1.94 -7.93 -12.82
C LEU A 357 -1.35 -9.35 -12.78
N ALA A 358 -0.09 -9.50 -12.36
CA ALA A 358 0.52 -10.81 -12.18
C ALA A 358 -0.26 -11.66 -11.14
N ASP A 359 -0.68 -11.05 -10.03
CA ASP A 359 -1.55 -11.71 -9.04
C ASP A 359 -2.85 -12.18 -9.69
N CYS A 360 -3.55 -11.29 -10.40
CA CYS A 360 -4.79 -11.62 -11.08
C CYS A 360 -4.62 -12.75 -12.11
N TRP A 361 -3.56 -12.73 -12.92
CA TRP A 361 -3.25 -13.79 -13.87
C TRP A 361 -3.01 -15.13 -13.17
N HIS A 362 -2.25 -15.15 -12.08
CA HIS A 362 -2.02 -16.38 -11.32
C HIS A 362 -3.32 -16.97 -10.77
N LEU A 363 -4.19 -16.11 -10.22
CA LEU A 363 -5.50 -16.49 -9.70
C LEU A 363 -6.48 -16.96 -10.78
N LEU A 364 -6.33 -16.49 -12.02
CA LEU A 364 -7.04 -17.01 -13.20
C LEU A 364 -6.45 -18.31 -13.74
N GLY A 365 -5.36 -18.83 -13.16
CA GLY A 365 -4.67 -20.03 -13.63
C GLY A 365 -3.64 -19.78 -14.74
N ARG A 366 -3.44 -18.51 -15.17
CA ARG A 366 -2.39 -18.06 -16.10
C ARG A 366 -1.04 -17.95 -15.37
N LYS A 367 -0.64 -19.04 -14.70
CA LYS A 367 0.52 -19.10 -13.78
C LYS A 367 1.84 -18.83 -14.50
N LYS A 368 1.95 -19.18 -15.79
CA LYS A 368 3.17 -18.98 -16.57
C LYS A 368 3.36 -17.50 -16.88
N GLU A 369 2.34 -16.84 -17.43
CA GLU A 369 2.37 -15.42 -17.76
C GLU A 369 2.58 -14.56 -16.51
N ALA A 370 1.91 -14.91 -15.41
CA ALA A 370 2.10 -14.26 -14.11
C ALA A 370 3.56 -14.31 -13.64
N ARG A 371 4.19 -15.49 -13.74
CA ARG A 371 5.60 -15.67 -13.39
C ARG A 371 6.53 -14.88 -14.31
N GLU A 372 6.28 -14.88 -15.62
CA GLU A 372 7.10 -14.15 -16.59
C GLU A 372 7.04 -12.63 -16.35
N LEU A 373 5.86 -12.08 -16.06
CA LEU A 373 5.71 -10.67 -15.70
C LEU A 373 6.42 -10.36 -14.38
N PHE A 374 6.30 -11.22 -13.37
CA PHE A 374 6.97 -11.03 -12.09
C PHE A 374 8.50 -11.07 -12.22
N GLU A 375 9.07 -12.02 -12.95
CA GLU A 375 10.53 -12.09 -13.18
C GLU A 375 11.00 -10.84 -13.94
N ARG A 376 10.23 -10.38 -14.92
CA ARG A 376 10.52 -9.12 -15.61
C ARG A 376 10.53 -7.92 -14.67
N LEU A 377 9.59 -7.85 -13.72
CA LEU A 377 9.57 -6.79 -12.70
C LEU A 377 10.79 -6.87 -11.76
N LEU A 378 11.23 -8.08 -11.43
CA LEU A 378 12.46 -8.29 -10.66
C LEU A 378 13.71 -7.80 -11.42
N ASP A 379 13.73 -7.86 -12.75
CA ASP A 379 14.84 -7.37 -13.56
C ASP A 379 14.93 -5.83 -13.64
N LEU A 380 13.88 -5.10 -13.22
CA LEU A 380 13.87 -3.63 -13.17
C LEU A 380 14.57 -3.06 -11.93
N ARG A 381 14.88 -3.92 -10.96
CA ARG A 381 15.60 -3.52 -9.74
C ARG A 381 17.00 -3.04 -10.08
N ASN A 382 17.50 -2.08 -9.31
CA ASN A 382 18.91 -1.70 -9.41
C ASN A 382 19.84 -2.79 -8.84
N ASP A 383 21.14 -2.53 -8.86
CA ASP A 383 22.20 -3.37 -8.31
C ASP A 383 22.04 -3.70 -6.81
N LEU A 384 21.31 -2.86 -6.06
CA LEU A 384 20.96 -3.10 -4.67
C LEU A 384 19.65 -3.90 -4.49
N GLY A 385 18.95 -4.21 -5.58
CA GLY A 385 17.65 -4.90 -5.55
C GLY A 385 16.47 -3.98 -5.24
N LEU A 386 16.59 -2.67 -5.49
CA LEU A 386 15.60 -1.66 -5.13
C LEU A 386 14.76 -1.19 -6.34
N LEU A 387 13.48 -0.88 -6.07
CA LEU A 387 12.53 -0.32 -7.03
C LEU A 387 12.13 1.11 -6.65
N SER A 388 11.97 1.95 -7.66
CA SER A 388 11.31 3.25 -7.59
C SER A 388 9.80 3.09 -7.68
N GLU A 389 9.10 4.21 -7.71
CA GLU A 389 7.66 4.29 -7.90
C GLU A 389 7.20 3.89 -9.30
N GLU A 390 7.86 4.44 -10.32
CA GLU A 390 7.52 4.19 -11.72
C GLU A 390 8.72 3.73 -12.52
N TYR A 391 8.46 3.27 -13.74
CA TYR A 391 9.48 2.92 -14.70
C TYR A 391 9.19 3.54 -16.07
N ASP A 392 10.23 3.96 -16.76
CA ASP A 392 10.16 4.35 -18.17
C ASP A 392 10.55 3.13 -19.03
N PRO A 393 9.60 2.43 -19.66
CA PRO A 393 9.92 1.26 -20.47
C PRO A 393 10.71 1.59 -21.74
N ARG A 394 10.63 2.84 -22.23
CA ARG A 394 11.30 3.27 -23.46
C ARG A 394 12.76 3.62 -23.19
N ASN A 395 13.00 4.46 -22.19
CA ASN A 395 14.35 4.87 -21.80
C ASN A 395 15.01 3.90 -20.81
N LYS A 396 14.26 2.87 -20.35
CA LYS A 396 14.72 1.80 -19.46
C LYS A 396 15.32 2.32 -18.16
N ARG A 397 14.61 3.25 -17.50
CA ARG A 397 15.06 3.88 -16.25
C ARG A 397 13.95 3.95 -15.20
N GLN A 398 14.37 3.92 -13.95
CA GLN A 398 13.51 4.18 -12.80
C GLN A 398 13.09 5.66 -12.76
N LEU A 399 11.83 5.92 -12.41
CA LEU A 399 11.18 7.23 -12.31
C LEU A 399 10.39 7.35 -10.99
N GLY A 400 10.03 8.57 -10.62
CA GLY A 400 9.35 8.86 -9.36
C GLY A 400 10.22 8.60 -8.14
N ASN A 401 9.60 8.56 -6.96
CA ASN A 401 10.34 8.48 -5.70
C ASN A 401 11.03 7.11 -5.47
N PHE A 402 12.13 7.11 -4.70
CA PHE A 402 13.04 5.97 -4.57
C PHE A 402 13.69 5.83 -3.17
N PRO A 403 13.90 4.58 -2.68
CA PRO A 403 13.14 3.41 -3.06
C PRO A 403 11.67 3.61 -2.62
N GLN A 404 10.72 3.11 -3.40
CA GLN A 404 9.31 3.27 -3.09
C GLN A 404 8.81 2.08 -2.25
N ALA A 405 8.23 2.39 -1.09
CA ALA A 405 7.70 1.38 -0.18
C ALA A 405 6.60 0.54 -0.85
N PHE A 406 5.69 1.19 -1.59
CA PHE A 406 4.56 0.50 -2.20
C PHE A 406 4.98 -0.53 -3.27
N SER A 407 5.99 -0.22 -4.09
CA SER A 407 6.58 -1.17 -5.03
C SER A 407 7.20 -2.38 -4.34
N HIS A 408 7.89 -2.16 -3.22
CA HIS A 408 8.46 -3.26 -2.43
C HIS A 408 7.39 -4.10 -1.72
N VAL A 409 6.30 -3.49 -1.25
CA VAL A 409 5.11 -4.22 -0.77
C VAL A 409 4.55 -5.09 -1.88
N ALA A 410 4.27 -4.51 -3.04
CA ALA A 410 3.67 -5.22 -4.17
C ALA A 410 4.54 -6.41 -4.62
N LEU A 411 5.87 -6.24 -4.64
CA LEU A 411 6.82 -7.33 -4.89
C LEU A 411 6.68 -8.47 -3.89
N VAL A 412 6.72 -8.20 -2.58
CA VAL A 412 6.62 -9.25 -1.56
C VAL A 412 5.25 -9.94 -1.62
N SER A 413 4.19 -9.15 -1.81
CA SER A 413 2.82 -9.66 -1.97
C SER A 413 2.72 -10.65 -3.12
N CYS A 414 3.20 -10.24 -4.29
CA CYS A 414 3.09 -11.02 -5.51
C CYS A 414 3.94 -12.29 -5.43
N ALA A 415 5.17 -12.20 -4.89
CA ALA A 415 6.01 -13.38 -4.69
C ALA A 415 5.30 -14.46 -3.85
N ARG A 416 4.51 -14.05 -2.84
CA ARG A 416 3.72 -14.96 -1.99
C ARG A 416 2.55 -15.55 -2.76
N VAL A 417 1.76 -14.73 -3.46
CA VAL A 417 0.64 -15.19 -4.30
C VAL A 417 1.12 -16.20 -5.34
N LEU A 418 2.22 -15.93 -6.02
CA LEU A 418 2.79 -16.83 -7.03
C LEU A 418 3.40 -18.12 -6.44
N SER A 419 3.67 -18.12 -5.14
CA SER A 419 4.08 -19.30 -4.37
C SER A 419 2.88 -20.08 -3.79
N ASP A 420 1.65 -19.72 -4.21
CA ASP A 420 0.39 -20.28 -3.71
C ASP A 420 0.19 -20.08 -2.19
N GLU A 421 0.77 -19.01 -1.63
CA GLU A 421 0.51 -18.55 -0.26
C GLU A 421 -0.68 -17.56 -0.22
N ASP A 422 -1.27 -17.38 0.97
CA ASP A 422 -2.44 -16.50 1.15
C ASP A 422 -2.18 -15.04 0.73
N MET A 423 -3.18 -14.42 0.09
CA MET A 423 -3.17 -13.02 -0.35
C MET A 423 -3.15 -12.05 0.83
N LEU A 424 -2.40 -10.95 0.71
CA LEU A 424 -2.24 -9.98 1.81
C LEU A 424 -3.55 -9.43 2.38
N LEU A 425 -4.58 -9.23 1.57
CA LEU A 425 -5.83 -8.60 2.03
C LEU A 425 -7.01 -9.56 2.05
N ALA A 426 -6.91 -10.75 1.43
CA ALA A 426 -7.97 -11.75 1.42
C ALA A 426 -7.63 -12.92 2.35
N ARG A 427 -8.48 -13.07 3.38
CA ARG A 427 -8.47 -14.13 4.42
C ARG A 427 -7.26 -14.12 5.36
N GLY A 428 -7.57 -14.29 6.65
CA GLY A 428 -6.67 -14.81 7.68
C GLY A 428 -7.34 -16.11 8.07
N ASP A 429 -6.81 -17.25 7.61
CA ASP A 429 -7.45 -18.51 7.95
C ASP A 429 -7.25 -18.81 9.44
N ALA A 430 -8.37 -19.01 10.11
CA ALA A 430 -8.44 -19.82 11.31
C ALA A 430 -7.97 -21.24 10.94
N SER A 431 -6.76 -21.60 11.36
CA SER A 431 -6.28 -22.97 11.29
C SER A 431 -7.10 -23.87 12.23
N GLY A 432 -8.26 -24.32 11.77
CA GLY A 432 -8.91 -25.53 12.26
C GLY A 432 -8.29 -26.73 11.55
N SER A 433 -7.47 -27.48 12.29
CA SER A 433 -6.96 -28.80 11.89
C SER A 433 -8.06 -29.65 11.25
N PRO A 434 -7.79 -30.45 10.20
CA PRO A 434 -8.77 -31.39 9.68
C PRO A 434 -9.04 -32.44 10.75
N SER A 435 -10.14 -32.28 11.49
CA SER A 435 -10.61 -33.28 12.42
C SER A 435 -10.87 -34.56 11.64
N ARG A 436 -10.07 -35.58 11.95
CA ARG A 436 -10.34 -36.96 11.54
C ARG A 436 -11.71 -37.33 12.07
N ILE A 437 -12.69 -37.39 11.18
CA ILE A 437 -13.96 -38.08 11.41
C ILE A 437 -13.58 -39.52 11.79
N ARG A 438 -13.73 -39.86 13.08
CA ARG A 438 -13.77 -41.27 13.50
C ARG A 438 -15.12 -41.82 13.06
N PRO A 439 -15.18 -42.95 12.35
CA PRO A 439 -16.44 -43.62 12.10
C PRO A 439 -16.95 -44.17 13.43
N VAL A 440 -18.19 -43.79 13.77
CA VAL A 440 -18.98 -44.51 14.77
C VAL A 440 -19.39 -45.81 14.09
N THR A 441 -18.83 -46.92 14.57
CA THR A 441 -19.39 -48.26 14.37
C THR A 441 -20.38 -48.53 15.49
N ASP A 442 -21.49 -49.17 15.11
CA ASP A 442 -22.67 -49.62 15.87
C ASP A 442 -22.52 -49.86 17.38
#